data_AF-A0A9Q1C3T7-F1
#
_entry.id   AF-A0A9Q1C3T7-F1
#
_cell.length_a   1.000
_cell.length_b   1.000
_cell.length_c   1.000
_cell.angle_alpha   90.00
_cell.angle_beta   90.00
_cell.angle_gamma   90.00
#
_symmetry.space_group_name_H-M   'P 1'
#
loop_
_entity.id
_entity.type
_entity.pdbx_description
1 polymer ?
#
loop_
_entity_poly.entity_id
_entity_poly.type
_entity_poly.pdbx_seq_one_letter_code
_entity_poly.pdbx_strand_id
1 'polypeptide(L)'
;MDVIYISDKGNDATGDGSEENPLKTLLQEWEEVSLKQRKKAAKAFYVELAKKSDREKLDTENAERRAKNLEEAKKIVFKEDQSLPKPKVIKIKDVSQSVGERVKVEGWIHRLRRQGKSLMFVILRDGTGYLQCLLADELCQSYDAVTLTTEATVAFFGVVKDVPEGKHAPGGFELSVDFWKLIGSSPAGGAVNFVNVVRTTIPT
;
A
#
# COMPACT_ATOMS: atom_id res chain seq x y z
N MET A 1 -43.84 32.09 43.31
CA MET A 1 -42.59 31.31 43.31
C MET A 1 -42.91 30.12 44.17
N ASP A 2 -43.29 29.02 43.54
CA ASP A 2 -43.76 27.83 44.24
C ASP A 2 -42.55 27.13 44.86
N VAL A 3 -42.63 26.85 46.16
CA VAL A 3 -41.57 26.22 46.93
C VAL A 3 -41.58 24.73 46.59
N ILE A 4 -40.55 24.26 45.91
CA ILE A 4 -40.37 22.84 45.58
C ILE A 4 -39.64 22.17 46.75
N TYR A 5 -40.27 21.16 47.33
CA TYR A 5 -39.71 20.37 48.42
C TYR A 5 -38.88 19.20 47.90
N ILE A 6 -37.64 19.09 48.39
CA ILE A 6 -36.68 18.05 48.03
C ILE A 6 -36.27 17.28 49.28
N SER A 7 -36.33 15.94 49.25
CA SER A 7 -36.01 15.06 50.38
C SER A 7 -35.33 13.78 49.93
N ASP A 8 -34.44 13.27 50.78
CA ASP A 8 -33.79 11.96 50.70
C ASP A 8 -34.75 10.75 50.62
N LYS A 9 -35.98 10.90 51.13
CA LYS A 9 -37.09 9.93 51.06
C LYS A 9 -38.06 10.17 49.89
N GLY A 10 -37.81 11.20 49.08
CA GLY A 10 -38.59 11.53 47.89
C GLY A 10 -38.44 10.52 46.76
N ASN A 11 -39.24 10.66 45.71
CA ASN A 11 -39.20 9.80 44.52
C ASN A 11 -39.31 10.63 43.24
N ASP A 12 -38.31 10.63 42.37
CA ASP A 12 -38.32 11.42 41.13
C ASP A 12 -39.27 10.89 40.04
N ALA A 13 -39.75 9.65 40.18
CA ALA A 13 -40.70 9.09 39.22
C ALA A 13 -42.16 9.45 39.54
N THR A 14 -42.47 9.76 40.81
CA THR A 14 -43.83 9.96 41.30
C THR A 14 -44.01 11.18 42.19
N GLY A 15 -42.92 11.84 42.59
CA GLY A 15 -42.94 13.06 43.39
C GLY A 15 -43.30 14.25 42.52
N ASP A 16 -44.10 15.16 43.05
CA ASP A 16 -44.59 16.36 42.36
C ASP A 16 -43.95 17.64 42.89
N GLY A 17 -43.07 17.52 43.89
CA GLY A 17 -42.37 18.65 44.51
C GLY A 17 -43.14 19.30 45.64
N SER A 18 -44.25 18.71 46.09
CA SER A 18 -44.99 19.11 47.29
C SER A 18 -44.32 18.62 48.58
N GLU A 19 -44.71 19.20 49.72
CA GLU A 19 -44.20 18.80 51.04
C GLU A 19 -44.60 17.37 51.42
N GLU A 20 -45.70 16.85 50.88
CA GLU A 20 -46.17 15.47 51.05
C GLU A 20 -45.46 14.48 50.10
N ASN A 21 -45.14 14.92 48.88
CA ASN A 21 -44.46 14.10 47.86
C ASN A 21 -43.24 14.84 47.28
N PRO A 22 -42.17 15.01 48.10
CA PRO A 22 -40.99 15.74 47.67
C PRO A 22 -40.26 15.01 46.53
N LEU A 23 -39.67 15.78 45.63
CA LEU A 23 -38.77 15.25 44.61
C LEU A 23 -37.45 14.82 45.26
N LYS A 24 -36.77 13.83 44.71
CA LYS A 24 -35.51 13.33 45.27
C LYS A 24 -34.30 14.09 44.73
N THR A 25 -34.29 14.42 43.44
CA THR A 25 -33.10 14.89 42.74
C THR A 25 -33.47 15.63 41.45
N LEU A 26 -34.06 16.83 41.54
CA LEU A 26 -34.28 17.70 40.35
C LEU A 26 -32.98 18.26 39.73
N LEU A 27 -31.83 18.01 40.36
CA LEU A 27 -30.54 18.08 39.73
C LEU A 27 -30.10 16.63 39.58
N GLN A 28 -30.18 16.07 38.38
CA GLN A 28 -29.25 14.99 38.00
C GLN A 28 -27.87 15.62 38.07
N GLU A 29 -27.33 15.66 39.28
CA GLU A 29 -25.96 15.94 39.62
C GLU A 29 -25.11 15.14 38.66
N TRP A 30 -24.12 15.80 38.07
CA TRP A 30 -23.01 15.13 37.45
C TRP A 30 -22.51 14.08 38.42
N GLU A 31 -22.89 12.82 38.22
CA GLU A 31 -22.37 11.72 39.04
C GLU A 31 -20.85 11.78 38.87
N GLU A 32 -20.16 12.16 39.95
CA GLU A 32 -18.72 12.29 39.90
C GLU A 32 -18.15 10.93 39.48
N VAL A 33 -17.59 10.90 38.27
CA VAL A 33 -16.95 9.71 37.73
C VAL A 33 -15.97 9.21 38.78
N SER A 34 -16.19 7.99 39.28
CA SER A 34 -15.45 7.48 40.43
C SER A 34 -13.94 7.58 40.20
N LEU A 35 -13.16 7.76 41.27
CA LEU A 35 -11.69 7.81 41.17
C LEU A 35 -11.10 6.61 40.38
N LYS A 36 -11.77 5.44 40.45
CA LYS A 36 -11.41 4.25 39.68
C LYS A 36 -11.64 4.42 38.17
N GLN A 37 -12.80 4.94 37.76
CA GLN A 37 -13.12 5.21 36.35
C GLN A 37 -12.21 6.32 35.78
N ARG A 38 -11.95 7.40 36.53
CA ARG A 38 -11.02 8.46 36.09
C ARG A 38 -9.61 7.94 35.88
N LYS A 39 -9.08 7.13 36.82
CA LYS A 39 -7.77 6.47 36.68
C LYS A 39 -7.73 5.52 35.48
N LYS A 40 -8.82 4.78 35.21
CA LYS A 40 -8.92 3.89 34.05
C LYS A 40 -8.90 4.67 32.73
N ALA A 41 -9.67 5.75 32.63
CA ALA A 41 -9.68 6.63 31.46
C ALA A 41 -8.32 7.30 31.22
N ALA A 42 -7.69 7.84 32.27
CA ALA A 42 -6.35 8.42 32.18
C ALA A 42 -5.32 7.37 31.70
N LYS A 43 -5.35 6.15 32.25
CA LYS A 43 -4.48 5.06 31.79
C LYS A 43 -4.71 4.71 30.32
N ALA A 44 -5.96 4.63 29.86
CA ALA A 44 -6.28 4.36 28.47
C ALA A 44 -5.73 5.47 27.54
N PHE A 45 -5.90 6.73 27.93
CA PHE A 45 -5.37 7.87 27.20
C PHE A 45 -3.84 7.85 27.09
N TYR A 46 -3.14 7.58 28.19
CA TYR A 46 -1.67 7.46 28.16
C TYR A 46 -1.20 6.29 27.29
N VAL A 47 -1.93 5.17 27.27
CA VAL A 47 -1.65 4.04 26.38
C VAL A 47 -1.87 4.41 24.91
N GLU A 48 -2.92 5.16 24.58
CA GLU A 48 -3.16 5.65 23.22
C GLU A 48 -2.11 6.67 22.78
N LEU A 49 -1.71 7.60 23.65
CA LEU A 49 -0.62 8.54 23.39
C LEU A 49 0.70 7.80 23.11
N ALA A 50 1.04 6.78 23.92
CA ALA A 50 2.21 5.96 23.70
C ALA A 50 2.16 5.27 22.33
N LYS A 51 1.05 4.58 22.01
CA LYS A 51 0.84 3.92 20.71
C LYS A 51 0.91 4.89 19.53
N LYS A 52 0.37 6.09 19.68
CA LYS A 52 0.42 7.14 18.67
C LYS A 52 1.86 7.61 18.46
N SER A 53 2.59 7.88 19.54
CA SER A 53 3.99 8.28 19.48
C SER A 53 4.90 7.19 18.88
N ASP A 54 4.63 5.92 19.18
CA ASP A 54 5.39 4.79 18.62
C ASP A 54 5.10 4.63 17.12
N ARG A 55 3.84 4.81 16.71
CA ARG A 55 3.44 4.81 15.30
C ARG A 55 4.08 5.96 14.54
N GLU A 56 4.05 7.17 15.09
CA GLU A 56 4.66 8.35 14.48
C GLU A 56 6.17 8.16 14.32
N LYS A 57 6.88 7.66 15.34
CA LYS A 57 8.31 7.34 15.25
C LYS A 57 8.60 6.32 14.15
N LEU A 58 7.82 5.23 14.09
CA LEU A 58 7.95 4.20 13.07
C LEU A 58 7.69 4.77 11.67
N ASP A 59 6.68 5.62 11.52
CA ASP A 59 6.33 6.27 10.25
C ASP A 59 7.44 7.24 9.80
N THR A 60 8.01 8.03 10.72
CA THR A 60 9.14 8.91 10.42
C THR A 60 10.39 8.12 10.03
N GLU A 61 10.74 7.07 10.77
CA GLU A 61 11.90 6.22 10.47
C GLU A 61 11.73 5.52 9.10
N ASN A 62 10.53 5.02 8.82
CA ASN A 62 10.20 4.42 7.52
C ASN A 62 10.27 5.45 6.38
N ALA A 63 9.83 6.69 6.61
CA ALA A 63 9.89 7.76 5.62
C ALA A 63 11.33 8.17 5.33
N GLU A 64 12.16 8.35 6.35
CA GLU A 64 13.59 8.64 6.21
C GLU A 64 14.33 7.52 5.47
N ARG A 65 14.05 6.26 5.82
CA ARG A 65 14.63 5.11 5.12
C ARG A 65 14.21 5.09 3.64
N ARG A 66 12.95 5.39 3.33
CA ARG A 66 12.47 5.51 1.94
C ARG A 66 13.17 6.64 1.19
N ALA A 67 13.35 7.79 1.82
CA ALA A 67 14.05 8.93 1.23
C ALA A 67 15.52 8.58 0.91
N LYS A 68 16.24 7.97 1.85
CA LYS A 68 17.62 7.50 1.63
C LYS A 68 17.70 6.49 0.49
N ASN A 69 16.81 5.48 0.48
CA ASN A 69 16.76 4.51 -0.61
C ASN A 69 16.48 5.16 -1.97
N LEU A 70 15.61 6.19 -2.02
CA LEU A 70 15.33 6.93 -3.26
C LEU A 70 16.53 7.75 -3.74
N GLU A 71 17.30 8.33 -2.83
CA GLU A 71 18.52 9.07 -3.19
C GLU A 71 19.62 8.14 -3.70
N GLU A 72 19.79 6.97 -3.08
CA GLU A 72 20.71 5.93 -3.58
C GLU A 72 20.29 5.45 -4.97
N ALA A 73 18.99 5.21 -5.18
CA ALA A 73 18.43 4.77 -6.45
C ALA A 73 18.64 5.78 -7.60
N LYS A 74 18.63 7.09 -7.32
CA LYS A 74 18.91 8.15 -8.32
C LYS A 74 20.34 8.11 -8.86
N LYS A 75 21.28 7.54 -8.12
CA LYS A 75 22.70 7.45 -8.54
C LYS A 75 22.92 6.30 -9.52
N ILE A 76 22.01 5.32 -9.55
CA ILE A 76 22.13 4.12 -10.37
C ILE A 76 21.58 4.42 -11.76
N VAL A 77 22.48 4.45 -12.74
CA VAL A 77 22.16 4.62 -14.16
C VAL A 77 22.80 3.49 -14.93
N PHE A 78 21.99 2.62 -15.52
CA PHE A 78 22.44 1.57 -16.43
C PHE A 78 22.10 1.94 -17.88
N LYS A 79 22.92 1.48 -18.81
CA LYS A 79 22.75 1.71 -20.25
C LYS A 79 22.69 0.37 -20.97
N GLU A 80 22.10 0.38 -22.17
CA GLU A 80 22.11 -0.77 -23.04
C GLU A 80 23.55 -1.08 -23.47
N ASP A 81 23.99 -2.32 -23.25
CA ASP A 81 25.29 -2.79 -23.68
C ASP A 81 25.31 -3.02 -25.20
N GLN A 82 26.16 -2.28 -25.90
CA GLN A 82 26.29 -2.35 -27.36
C GLN A 82 27.07 -3.58 -27.84
N SER A 83 27.75 -4.29 -26.93
CA SER A 83 28.46 -5.54 -27.25
C SER A 83 27.51 -6.73 -27.42
N LEU A 84 26.30 -6.63 -26.86
CA LEU A 84 25.28 -7.67 -26.93
C LEU A 84 24.64 -7.72 -28.33
N PRO A 85 24.14 -8.90 -28.77
CA PRO A 85 23.44 -9.02 -30.04
C PRO A 85 22.23 -8.09 -30.09
N LYS A 86 21.91 -7.58 -31.28
CA LYS A 86 20.73 -6.72 -31.46
C LYS A 86 19.46 -7.49 -31.06
N PRO A 87 18.59 -6.89 -30.23
CA PRO A 87 17.42 -7.58 -29.73
C PRO A 87 16.37 -7.75 -30.85
N LYS A 88 15.81 -8.95 -30.97
CA LYS A 88 14.67 -9.22 -31.86
C LYS A 88 13.38 -8.74 -31.21
N VAL A 89 12.60 -7.91 -31.90
CA VAL A 89 11.31 -7.44 -31.37
C VAL A 89 10.26 -8.53 -31.55
N ILE A 90 9.62 -8.96 -30.46
CA ILE A 90 8.61 -10.02 -30.47
C ILE A 90 7.37 -9.64 -29.64
N LYS A 91 6.26 -10.35 -29.86
CA LYS A 91 5.10 -10.35 -28.97
C LYS A 91 5.19 -11.51 -27.97
N ILE A 92 4.51 -11.39 -26.84
CA ILE A 92 4.57 -12.43 -25.79
C ILE A 92 4.13 -13.80 -26.31
N LYS A 93 3.12 -13.85 -27.18
CA LYS A 93 2.67 -15.11 -27.81
C LYS A 93 3.75 -15.87 -28.59
N ASP A 94 4.80 -15.18 -29.05
CA ASP A 94 5.85 -15.74 -29.92
C ASP A 94 7.13 -16.11 -29.13
N VAL A 95 7.12 -15.97 -27.79
CA VAL A 95 8.29 -16.20 -26.91
C VAL A 95 8.87 -17.61 -27.06
N SER A 96 8.03 -18.62 -27.26
CA SER A 96 8.47 -20.01 -27.41
C SER A 96 9.37 -20.24 -28.64
N GLN A 97 9.30 -19.36 -29.64
CA GLN A 97 10.11 -19.42 -30.86
C GLN A 97 11.46 -18.70 -30.72
N SER A 98 11.69 -18.01 -29.61
CA SER A 98 12.87 -17.17 -29.38
C SER A 98 13.63 -17.56 -28.11
N VAL A 99 13.50 -18.81 -27.66
CA VAL A 99 14.29 -19.37 -26.54
C VAL A 99 15.77 -19.31 -26.89
N GLY A 100 16.59 -18.78 -25.97
CA GLY A 100 18.02 -18.55 -26.17
C GLY A 100 18.37 -17.28 -26.96
N GLU A 101 17.39 -16.59 -27.55
CA GLU A 101 17.61 -15.34 -28.28
C GLU A 101 17.49 -14.12 -27.36
N ARG A 102 18.23 -13.06 -27.67
CA ARG A 102 18.03 -11.75 -27.07
C ARG A 102 16.86 -11.05 -27.75
N VAL A 103 15.85 -10.68 -26.98
CA VAL A 103 14.58 -10.14 -27.46
C VAL A 103 14.26 -8.80 -26.83
N LYS A 104 13.39 -8.03 -27.49
CA LYS A 104 12.72 -6.85 -26.94
C LYS A 104 11.23 -7.14 -26.84
N VAL A 105 10.66 -6.98 -25.65
CA VAL A 105 9.23 -7.13 -25.38
C VAL A 105 8.70 -5.88 -24.69
N GLU A 106 7.58 -5.36 -25.18
CA GLU A 106 6.92 -4.18 -24.63
C GLU A 106 5.55 -4.56 -24.08
N GLY A 107 5.17 -3.96 -22.95
CA GLY A 107 3.87 -4.24 -22.34
C GLY A 107 3.63 -3.51 -21.03
N TRP A 108 2.60 -3.94 -20.32
CA TRP A 108 2.19 -3.42 -19.03
C TRP A 108 2.59 -4.38 -17.91
N ILE A 109 2.98 -3.80 -16.77
CA ILE A 109 3.30 -4.58 -15.57
C ILE A 109 2.00 -5.09 -14.95
N HIS A 110 1.70 -6.36 -15.14
CA HIS A 110 0.52 -6.99 -14.53
C HIS A 110 0.75 -7.25 -13.04
N ARG A 111 1.90 -7.82 -12.68
CA ARG A 111 2.29 -8.06 -11.28
C ARG A 111 3.76 -7.74 -11.09
N LEU A 112 4.09 -7.27 -9.89
CA LEU A 112 5.46 -6.95 -9.50
C LEU A 112 5.71 -7.48 -8.09
N ARG A 113 6.77 -8.25 -7.93
CA ARG A 113 7.26 -8.76 -6.64
C ARG A 113 8.74 -8.40 -6.49
N ARG A 114 9.10 -7.80 -5.35
CA ARG A 114 10.50 -7.56 -4.97
C ARG A 114 10.92 -8.61 -3.96
N GLN A 115 12.07 -9.24 -4.18
CA GLN A 115 12.67 -10.20 -3.26
C GLN A 115 14.03 -9.66 -2.82
N GLY A 116 14.09 -9.16 -1.59
CA GLY A 116 15.27 -8.43 -1.10
C GLY A 116 15.50 -7.13 -1.88
N LYS A 117 16.77 -6.75 -2.03
CA LYS A 117 17.20 -5.52 -2.74
C LYS A 117 17.74 -5.78 -4.14
N SER A 118 18.04 -7.03 -4.49
CA SER A 118 18.77 -7.38 -5.72
C SER A 118 17.96 -8.20 -6.70
N LEU A 119 16.69 -8.49 -6.41
CA LEU A 119 15.86 -9.29 -7.30
C LEU A 119 14.43 -8.76 -7.38
N MET A 120 13.96 -8.56 -8.61
CA MET A 120 12.59 -8.18 -8.91
C MET A 120 12.01 -9.09 -9.98
N PHE A 121 10.83 -9.64 -9.68
CA PHE A 121 10.03 -10.45 -10.59
C PHE A 121 8.88 -9.61 -11.12
N VAL A 122 8.79 -9.50 -12.43
CA VAL A 122 7.72 -8.78 -13.12
C VAL A 122 6.95 -9.76 -13.99
N ILE A 123 5.63 -9.78 -13.88
CA ILE A 123 4.77 -10.42 -14.87
C ILE A 123 4.33 -9.33 -15.84
N LEU A 124 4.83 -9.39 -17.06
CA LEU A 124 4.47 -8.49 -18.15
C LEU A 124 3.24 -9.03 -18.89
N ARG A 125 2.35 -8.14 -19.34
CA ARG A 125 1.24 -8.45 -20.26
C ARG A 125 1.26 -7.51 -21.46
N ASP A 126 0.89 -8.01 -22.64
CA ASP A 126 0.79 -7.21 -23.87
C ASP A 126 -0.53 -7.39 -24.63
N GLY A 127 -1.49 -8.09 -24.00
CA GLY A 127 -2.77 -8.50 -24.60
C GLY A 127 -2.72 -9.86 -25.32
N THR A 128 -1.53 -10.33 -25.69
CA THR A 128 -1.35 -11.65 -26.33
C THR A 128 -0.97 -12.75 -25.34
N GLY A 129 -0.49 -12.40 -24.15
CA GLY A 129 -0.19 -13.34 -23.09
C GLY A 129 0.44 -12.68 -21.86
N TYR A 130 1.07 -13.53 -21.04
CA TYR A 130 1.85 -13.14 -19.87
C TYR A 130 3.26 -13.69 -19.96
N LEU A 131 4.25 -12.90 -19.56
CA LEU A 131 5.66 -13.29 -19.55
C LEU A 131 6.31 -12.92 -18.21
N GLN A 132 6.99 -13.89 -17.59
CA GLN A 132 7.80 -13.61 -16.40
C GLN A 132 9.13 -12.97 -16.82
N CYS A 133 9.47 -11.84 -16.21
CA CYS A 133 10.69 -11.08 -16.45
C CYS A 133 11.46 -10.96 -15.13
N LEU A 134 12.75 -11.26 -15.14
CA LEU A 134 13.64 -11.23 -13.99
C LEU A 134 14.62 -10.07 -14.14
N LEU A 135 14.59 -9.15 -13.17
CA LEU A 135 15.53 -8.04 -13.08
C LEU A 135 16.42 -8.26 -11.85
N ALA A 136 17.73 -8.21 -12.06
CA ALA A 136 18.72 -8.40 -11.00
C ALA A 136 19.56 -7.13 -10.76
N ASP A 137 20.07 -7.00 -9.54
CA ASP A 137 21.07 -5.99 -9.14
C ASP A 137 20.67 -4.56 -9.53
N GLU A 138 21.51 -3.86 -10.30
CA GLU A 138 21.29 -2.46 -10.69
C GLU A 138 19.97 -2.24 -11.42
N LEU A 139 19.51 -3.23 -12.19
CA LEU A 139 18.26 -3.14 -12.96
C LEU A 139 17.03 -3.03 -12.05
N CYS A 140 17.12 -3.53 -10.82
CA CYS A 140 16.03 -3.47 -9.84
C CYS A 140 16.21 -2.38 -8.76
N GLN A 141 17.33 -1.65 -8.80
CA GLN A 141 17.72 -0.67 -7.79
C GLN A 141 17.67 0.78 -8.29
N SER A 142 17.56 1.02 -9.60
CA SER A 142 17.42 2.37 -10.15
C SER A 142 16.16 3.08 -9.66
N TYR A 143 16.14 4.41 -9.79
CA TYR A 143 14.99 5.22 -9.40
C TYR A 143 13.68 4.73 -10.03
N ASP A 144 13.71 4.44 -11.34
CA ASP A 144 12.55 3.91 -12.07
C ASP A 144 12.13 2.54 -11.52
N ALA A 145 13.10 1.67 -11.16
CA ALA A 145 12.81 0.36 -10.59
C ALA A 145 12.16 0.46 -9.21
N VAL A 146 12.66 1.33 -8.33
CA VAL A 146 12.18 1.49 -6.95
C VAL A 146 10.80 2.15 -6.93
N THR A 147 10.53 3.05 -7.87
CA THR A 147 9.23 3.73 -8.02
C THR A 147 8.24 2.97 -8.91
N LEU A 148 8.66 1.87 -9.53
CA LEU A 148 7.84 1.08 -10.46
C LEU A 148 6.57 0.53 -9.80
N THR A 149 5.44 0.77 -10.45
CA THR A 149 4.08 0.38 -10.04
C THR A 149 3.45 -0.57 -11.05
N THR A 150 2.37 -1.23 -10.65
CA THR A 150 1.55 -2.03 -11.57
C THR A 150 0.87 -1.14 -12.60
N GLU A 151 0.62 -1.71 -13.78
CA GLU A 151 0.07 -1.03 -14.97
C GLU A 151 0.98 0.03 -15.59
N ALA A 152 2.23 0.17 -15.11
CA ALA A 152 3.24 0.96 -15.83
C ALA A 152 3.62 0.27 -17.15
N THR A 153 3.91 1.06 -18.18
CA THR A 153 4.33 0.59 -19.49
C THR A 153 5.84 0.55 -19.57
N VAL A 154 6.41 -0.60 -19.95
CA VAL A 154 7.85 -0.83 -19.99
C VAL A 154 8.29 -1.54 -21.28
N ALA A 155 9.55 -1.33 -21.65
CA ALA A 155 10.26 -2.15 -22.64
C ALA A 155 11.35 -2.96 -21.93
N PHE A 156 11.28 -4.29 -22.01
CA PHE A 156 12.30 -5.19 -21.51
C PHE A 156 13.15 -5.74 -22.64
N PHE A 157 14.45 -5.83 -22.38
CA PHE A 157 15.47 -6.40 -23.25
C PHE A 157 16.18 -7.50 -22.46
N GLY A 158 16.32 -8.68 -23.05
CA GLY A 158 16.82 -9.82 -22.31
C GLY A 158 16.89 -11.07 -23.15
N VAL A 159 17.45 -12.12 -22.55
CA VAL A 159 17.50 -13.45 -23.15
C VAL A 159 16.34 -14.30 -22.63
N VAL A 160 15.59 -14.91 -23.54
CA VAL A 160 14.54 -15.88 -23.18
C VAL A 160 15.19 -17.18 -22.72
N LYS A 161 14.76 -17.69 -21.58
CA LYS A 161 15.24 -18.95 -20.99
C LYS A 161 14.06 -19.84 -20.64
N ASP A 162 14.32 -21.14 -20.61
CA ASP A 162 13.42 -22.10 -19.99
C ASP A 162 13.37 -21.86 -18.48
N VAL A 163 12.21 -22.12 -17.89
CA VAL A 163 12.04 -22.05 -16.44
C VAL A 163 12.84 -23.18 -15.79
N PRO A 164 13.60 -22.90 -14.71
CA PRO A 164 14.32 -23.94 -13.98
C PRO A 164 13.40 -25.06 -13.49
N GLU A 165 13.93 -26.29 -13.43
CA GLU A 165 13.18 -27.46 -13.00
C GLU A 165 12.54 -27.24 -11.60
N GLY A 166 11.26 -27.60 -11.47
CA GLY A 166 10.48 -27.42 -10.25
C GLY A 166 9.93 -26.01 -10.00
N LYS A 167 10.15 -25.05 -10.91
CA LYS A 167 9.51 -23.72 -10.87
C LYS A 167 8.45 -23.58 -11.95
N HIS A 168 7.57 -22.59 -11.77
CA HIS A 168 6.50 -22.29 -12.71
C HIS A 168 6.52 -20.82 -13.10
N ALA A 169 6.46 -20.55 -14.41
CA ALA A 169 6.18 -19.24 -14.98
C ALA A 169 5.06 -19.37 -16.03
N PRO A 170 4.26 -18.30 -16.26
CA PRO A 170 3.28 -18.29 -17.35
C PRO A 170 3.96 -18.60 -18.69
N GLY A 171 3.43 -19.58 -19.42
CA GLY A 171 3.98 -20.01 -20.72
C GLY A 171 5.21 -20.92 -20.63
N GLY A 172 5.76 -21.20 -19.45
CA GLY A 172 6.92 -22.09 -19.28
C GLY A 172 8.28 -21.47 -19.61
N PHE A 173 8.31 -20.18 -19.95
CA PHE A 173 9.52 -19.43 -20.28
C PHE A 173 9.65 -18.18 -19.41
N GLU A 174 10.88 -17.72 -19.22
CA GLU A 174 11.18 -16.48 -18.52
C GLU A 174 12.17 -15.61 -19.31
N LEU A 175 12.07 -14.31 -19.12
CA LEU A 175 12.98 -13.33 -19.71
C LEU A 175 13.99 -12.89 -18.65
N SER A 176 15.26 -13.25 -18.85
CA SER A 176 16.38 -12.73 -18.07
C SER A 176 16.73 -11.35 -18.60
N VAL A 177 16.30 -10.29 -17.90
CA VAL A 177 16.43 -8.91 -18.37
C VAL A 177 17.89 -8.45 -18.21
N ASP A 178 18.46 -7.93 -19.30
CA ASP A 178 19.78 -7.28 -19.32
C ASP A 178 19.67 -5.75 -19.35
N PHE A 179 18.56 -5.24 -19.88
CA PHE A 179 18.32 -3.81 -19.99
C PHE A 179 16.82 -3.52 -20.06
N TRP A 180 16.38 -2.36 -19.57
CA TRP A 180 14.98 -1.97 -19.68
C TRP A 180 14.76 -0.47 -19.67
N LYS A 181 13.58 -0.05 -20.13
CA LYS A 181 13.14 1.34 -20.13
C LYS A 181 11.72 1.45 -19.61
N LEU A 182 11.50 2.43 -18.74
CA LEU A 182 10.16 2.91 -18.41
C LEU A 182 9.64 3.77 -19.57
N ILE A 183 8.53 3.36 -20.18
CA ILE A 183 7.87 4.13 -21.25
C ILE A 183 6.83 5.07 -20.65
N GLY A 184 6.04 4.58 -19.69
CA GLY A 184 5.00 5.36 -19.03
C GLY A 184 4.76 4.91 -17.60
N SER A 185 4.81 5.86 -16.67
CA SER A 185 4.52 5.62 -15.25
C SER A 185 3.03 5.39 -15.01
N SER A 186 2.71 4.72 -13.90
CA SER A 186 1.33 4.49 -13.44
C SER A 186 1.16 4.95 -11.99
N PRO A 187 -0.01 5.48 -11.58
CA PRO A 187 -0.27 5.86 -10.20
C PRO A 187 -0.11 4.70 -9.20
N ALA A 188 0.27 5.02 -7.97
CA ALA A 188 0.38 4.04 -6.88
C ALA A 188 -0.99 3.41 -6.58
N GLY A 189 -1.12 2.10 -6.81
CA GLY A 189 -2.38 1.36 -6.68
C GLY A 189 -2.88 0.71 -7.98
N GLY A 190 -2.25 0.99 -9.13
CA GLY A 190 -2.59 0.36 -10.41
C GLY A 190 -4.07 0.54 -10.79
N ALA A 191 -4.65 -0.48 -11.44
CA ALA A 191 -6.05 -0.50 -11.91
C ALA A 191 -7.09 -0.19 -10.81
N VAL A 192 -6.78 -0.43 -9.53
CA VAL A 192 -7.72 -0.33 -8.41
C VAL A 192 -8.17 1.12 -8.16
N ASN A 193 -7.34 2.11 -8.50
CA ASN A 193 -7.71 3.53 -8.41
C ASN A 193 -8.59 4.01 -9.58
N PHE A 194 -8.57 3.32 -10.72
CA PHE A 194 -9.38 3.71 -11.88
C PHE A 194 -10.85 3.31 -11.74
N VAL A 195 -11.14 2.25 -10.97
CA VAL A 195 -12.50 1.70 -10.83
C VAL A 195 -13.29 2.30 -9.66
N ASN A 196 -12.62 2.95 -8.70
CA ASN A 196 -13.23 3.47 -7.48
C ASN A 196 -13.32 5.00 -7.42
N VAL A 197 -13.55 5.67 -8.56
CA VAL A 197 -14.11 7.03 -8.52
C VAL A 197 -15.60 6.91 -8.23
N VAL A 198 -15.95 6.64 -6.97
CA VAL A 198 -17.31 6.84 -6.50
C VAL A 198 -17.57 8.34 -6.65
N ARG A 199 -18.37 8.70 -7.67
CA ARG A 199 -18.93 10.04 -7.79
C ARG A 199 -19.86 10.28 -6.60
N THR A 200 -19.34 10.75 -5.49
CA THR A 200 -20.15 11.36 -4.43
C THR A 200 -20.59 12.73 -4.92
N THR A 201 -21.60 12.76 -5.78
CA THR A 201 -22.43 13.96 -5.90
C THR A 201 -23.29 14.01 -4.65
N ILE A 202 -22.92 14.88 -3.72
CA ILE A 202 -23.79 15.27 -2.60
C ILE A 202 -24.93 16.08 -3.24
N PRO A 203 -26.20 15.66 -3.17
CA PRO A 203 -27.29 16.53 -3.55
C PRO A 203 -27.41 17.67 -2.52
N THR A 204 -27.40 18.90 -3.03
CA THR A 204 -27.70 20.15 -2.31
C THR A 204 -29.11 20.15 -1.75
#